data_AF-A0A1I3BIK0-F1
#
_entry.id   AF-A0A1I3BIK0-F1
#
_cell.length_a   1.000
_cell.length_b   1.000
_cell.length_c   1.000
_cell.angle_alpha   90.00
_cell.angle_beta   90.00
_cell.angle_gamma   90.00
#
_symmetry.space_group_name_H-M   'P 1'
#
loop_
_entity.id
_entity.type
_entity.pdbx_description
1 polymer ?
#
loop_
_entity_poly.entity_id
_entity_poly.type
_entity_poly.pdbx_seq_one_letter_code
_entity_poly.pdbx_strand_id
1 'polypeptide(L)'
;MAQRRMFSKKITETDMFLDMPMSTQCLYFHLNMSADDDGFIGNVKTIRRMVGASEDDLKLLMAKEFIIPFESGVVVIKDWKIHNYIRSDRYNETVYTEEKNQLNQKENGQYELGIPDDIPTVYQMDTQVRLGKDRLGKD
;
A
#
# COMPACT_ATOMS: atom_id res chain seq x y z
N MET A 1 -23.27 -14.61 4.88
CA MET A 1 -23.37 -14.28 3.44
C MET A 1 -21.95 -14.25 2.90
N ALA A 2 -21.66 -14.80 1.72
CA ALA A 2 -20.29 -14.79 1.20
C ALA A 2 -19.86 -13.37 0.81
N GLN A 3 -18.71 -12.91 1.32
CA GLN A 3 -18.08 -11.66 0.88
C GLN A 3 -17.37 -11.92 -0.44
N ARG A 4 -17.76 -11.20 -1.49
CA ARG A 4 -17.08 -11.25 -2.80
C ARG A 4 -16.17 -10.03 -2.90
N ARG A 5 -14.92 -10.23 -3.27
CA ARG A 5 -14.05 -9.13 -3.69
C ARG A 5 -13.82 -9.20 -5.19
N MET A 6 -13.83 -8.05 -5.83
CA MET A 6 -13.63 -7.88 -7.26
C MET A 6 -12.28 -7.22 -7.51
N PHE A 7 -11.71 -7.47 -8.69
CA PHE A 7 -10.46 -6.87 -9.12
C PHE A 7 -10.68 -6.09 -10.43
N SER A 8 -10.51 -4.77 -10.39
CA SER A 8 -10.57 -3.92 -11.56
C SER A 8 -9.32 -4.09 -12.44
N LYS A 9 -9.57 -4.44 -13.71
CA LYS A 9 -8.55 -4.47 -14.76
C LYS A 9 -7.85 -3.12 -14.95
N LYS A 10 -8.52 -2.00 -14.61
CA LYS A 10 -7.93 -0.66 -14.65
C LYS A 10 -6.72 -0.51 -13.73
N ILE A 11 -6.55 -1.41 -12.77
CA ILE A 11 -5.40 -1.47 -11.86
C ILE A 11 -4.52 -2.66 -12.24
N THR A 12 -5.10 -3.87 -12.30
CA THR A 12 -4.34 -5.12 -12.41
C THR A 12 -3.80 -5.43 -13.81
N GLU A 13 -4.25 -4.72 -14.85
CA GLU A 13 -3.74 -4.86 -16.22
C GLU A 13 -2.93 -3.62 -16.67
N THR A 14 -2.48 -2.79 -15.72
CA THR A 14 -1.58 -1.67 -16.01
C THR A 14 -0.14 -2.13 -16.07
N ASP A 15 0.68 -1.48 -16.91
CA ASP A 15 2.12 -1.77 -16.99
C ASP A 15 2.79 -1.63 -15.60
N MET A 16 2.41 -0.61 -14.83
CA MET A 16 2.93 -0.40 -13.47
C MET A 16 2.71 -1.61 -12.55
N PHE A 17 1.57 -2.30 -12.69
CA PHE A 17 1.26 -3.51 -11.92
C PHE A 17 1.95 -4.74 -12.49
N LEU A 18 1.88 -4.92 -13.81
CA LEU A 18 2.42 -6.09 -14.50
C LEU A 18 3.95 -6.15 -14.48
N ASP A 19 4.62 -5.01 -14.38
CA ASP A 19 6.07 -4.90 -14.23
C ASP A 19 6.57 -5.29 -12.83
N MET A 20 5.68 -5.43 -11.83
CA MET A 20 6.08 -5.89 -10.50
C MET A 20 6.37 -7.39 -10.48
N PRO A 21 7.26 -7.89 -9.60
CA PRO A 21 7.47 -9.32 -9.40
C PRO A 21 6.16 -10.08 -9.11
N MET A 22 6.07 -11.34 -9.56
CA MET A 22 4.88 -12.18 -9.35
C MET A 22 4.54 -12.34 -7.86
N SER A 23 5.55 -12.38 -6.98
CA SER A 23 5.38 -12.40 -5.52
C SER A 23 4.70 -11.13 -5.00
N THR A 24 5.08 -9.96 -5.52
CA THR A 24 4.48 -8.66 -5.19
C THR A 24 3.02 -8.59 -5.66
N GLN A 25 2.75 -9.02 -6.90
CA GLN A 25 1.39 -9.09 -7.43
C GLN A 25 0.52 -10.06 -6.61
N CYS A 26 1.06 -11.23 -6.27
CA CYS A 26 0.39 -12.23 -5.43
C CYS A 26 0.05 -11.65 -4.04
N LEU A 27 0.99 -10.97 -3.40
CA LEU A 27 0.76 -10.29 -2.12
C LEU A 27 -0.39 -9.27 -2.23
N TYR A 28 -0.42 -8.45 -3.28
CA TYR A 28 -1.50 -7.47 -3.48
C TYR A 28 -2.88 -8.12 -3.57
N PHE A 29 -3.01 -9.22 -4.30
CA PHE A 29 -4.27 -9.96 -4.40
C PHE A 29 -4.71 -10.52 -3.04
N HIS A 30 -3.79 -11.11 -2.26
CA HIS A 30 -4.11 -11.64 -0.94
C HIS A 30 -4.45 -10.56 0.10
N LEU A 31 -3.82 -9.38 0.02
CA LEU A 31 -4.17 -8.24 0.86
C LEU A 31 -5.60 -7.77 0.56
N ASN A 32 -5.95 -7.59 -0.71
CA ASN A 32 -7.32 -7.25 -1.13
C ASN A 32 -8.35 -8.29 -0.67
N MET A 33 -7.97 -9.57 -0.67
CA MET A 33 -8.86 -10.64 -0.21
C MET A 33 -9.11 -10.62 1.29
N SER A 34 -8.16 -10.11 2.05
CA SER A 34 -8.21 -10.06 3.51
C SER A 34 -8.72 -8.73 4.05
N ALA A 35 -8.92 -7.72 3.18
CA ALA A 35 -9.37 -6.40 3.57
C ALA A 35 -10.84 -6.37 3.98
N ASP A 36 -11.18 -5.42 4.86
CA ASP A 36 -12.57 -5.13 5.24
C ASP A 36 -13.32 -4.33 4.16
N ASP A 37 -14.54 -3.85 4.44
CA ASP A 37 -15.37 -3.18 3.43
C ASP A 37 -14.93 -1.74 3.09
N ASP A 38 -13.94 -1.20 3.81
CA ASP A 38 -13.24 0.04 3.47
C ASP A 38 -11.82 -0.19 2.95
N GLY A 39 -11.39 -1.45 2.83
CA GLY A 39 -10.11 -1.81 2.24
C GLY A 39 -8.95 -1.82 3.24
N PHE A 40 -9.23 -1.80 4.55
CA PHE A 40 -8.21 -1.81 5.59
C PHE A 40 -7.80 -3.24 5.99
N ILE A 41 -6.52 -3.38 6.37
CA ILE A 41 -5.90 -4.64 6.79
C ILE A 41 -5.03 -4.39 8.02
N GLY A 42 -5.34 -5.04 9.14
CA GLY A 42 -4.51 -4.98 10.37
C GLY A 42 -3.48 -6.09 10.51
N ASN A 43 -3.56 -7.17 9.71
CA ASN A 43 -2.71 -8.36 9.84
C ASN A 43 -1.77 -8.57 8.63
N VAL A 44 -1.29 -7.48 8.02
CA VAL A 44 -0.43 -7.45 6.82
C VAL A 44 0.78 -8.37 6.93
N LYS A 45 1.52 -8.32 8.04
CA LYS A 45 2.71 -9.16 8.29
C LYS A 45 2.36 -10.64 8.30
N THR A 46 1.17 -11.01 8.76
CA THR A 46 0.70 -12.40 8.79
C THR A 46 0.33 -12.87 7.38
N ILE A 47 -0.40 -12.06 6.61
CA ILE A 47 -0.75 -12.38 5.22
C ILE A 47 0.52 -12.52 4.37
N ARG A 48 1.46 -11.59 4.49
CA ARG A 48 2.76 -11.64 3.81
C ARG A 48 3.49 -12.97 4.06
N ARG A 49 3.60 -13.38 5.33
CA ARG A 49 4.21 -14.66 5.72
C ARG A 49 3.44 -15.86 5.19
N MET A 50 2.11 -15.84 5.24
CA MET A 50 1.24 -16.91 4.76
C MET A 50 1.41 -17.16 3.26
N VAL A 51 1.56 -16.09 2.47
CA VAL A 51 1.75 -16.16 1.01
C VAL A 51 3.21 -16.44 0.63
N GLY A 52 4.15 -16.34 1.59
CA GLY A 52 5.57 -16.51 1.32
C GLY A 52 6.23 -15.31 0.62
N ALA A 53 5.61 -14.13 0.68
CA ALA A 53 6.17 -12.91 0.12
C ALA A 53 7.29 -12.34 1.01
N SER A 54 8.27 -11.70 0.38
CA SER A 54 9.38 -11.03 1.05
C SER A 54 8.94 -9.69 1.66
N GLU A 55 9.79 -9.10 2.49
CA GLU A 55 9.53 -7.74 2.98
C GLU A 55 9.69 -6.69 1.86
N ASP A 56 10.55 -6.96 0.89
CA ASP A 56 10.76 -6.04 -0.23
C ASP A 56 9.56 -6.00 -1.18
N ASP A 57 8.80 -7.11 -1.30
CA ASP A 57 7.49 -7.10 -1.99
C ASP A 57 6.51 -6.12 -1.34
N LEU A 58 6.43 -6.14 0.01
CA LEU A 58 5.55 -5.23 0.73
C LEU A 58 6.00 -3.77 0.58
N LYS A 59 7.30 -3.51 0.69
CA LYS A 59 7.89 -2.18 0.45
C LYS A 59 7.64 -1.69 -0.97
N LEU A 60 7.70 -2.58 -1.96
CA LEU A 60 7.45 -2.23 -3.35
C LEU A 60 5.99 -1.81 -3.57
N LEU A 61 5.02 -2.50 -2.94
CA LEU A 61 3.61 -2.07 -2.97
C LEU A 61 3.42 -0.69 -2.35
N MET A 62 4.10 -0.40 -1.23
CA MET A 62 4.06 0.93 -0.59
C MET A 62 4.71 1.99 -1.48
N ALA A 63 5.90 1.72 -2.02
CA ALA A 63 6.65 2.66 -2.86
C ALA A 63 5.95 2.98 -4.18
N LYS A 64 5.20 2.03 -4.75
CA LYS A 64 4.34 2.24 -5.93
C LYS A 64 2.91 2.67 -5.58
N GLU A 65 2.64 2.94 -4.31
CA GLU A 65 1.36 3.42 -3.78
C GLU A 65 0.16 2.49 -4.05
N PHE A 66 0.36 1.19 -4.24
CA PHE A 66 -0.78 0.25 -4.32
C PHE A 66 -1.46 0.06 -2.95
N ILE A 67 -0.72 0.30 -1.87
CA ILE A 67 -1.21 0.32 -0.50
C ILE A 67 -0.66 1.54 0.23
N ILE A 68 -1.42 2.04 1.21
CA ILE A 68 -1.03 3.17 2.05
C ILE A 68 -0.84 2.64 3.49
N PRO A 69 0.38 2.72 4.06
CA PRO A 69 0.62 2.34 5.44
C PRO A 69 0.30 3.48 6.41
N PHE A 70 -0.13 3.10 7.62
CA PHE A 70 -0.29 4.00 8.77
C PHE A 70 0.74 3.67 9.85
N GLU A 71 1.00 4.62 10.75
CA GLU A 71 1.94 4.43 11.86
C GLU A 71 1.54 3.28 12.80
N SER A 72 0.23 2.99 12.92
CA SER A 72 -0.30 1.85 13.68
C SER A 72 0.12 0.48 13.11
N GLY A 73 0.66 0.44 11.89
CA GLY A 73 0.97 -0.78 11.17
C GLY A 73 -0.21 -1.37 10.39
N VAL A 74 -1.37 -0.71 10.44
CA VAL A 74 -2.50 -0.95 9.54
C VAL A 74 -2.14 -0.43 8.15
N VAL A 75 -2.71 -1.04 7.11
CA VAL A 75 -2.62 -0.52 5.74
C VAL A 75 -4.01 -0.46 5.11
N VAL A 76 -4.19 0.41 4.13
CA VAL A 76 -5.37 0.45 3.27
C VAL A 76 -4.98 0.21 1.81
N ILE A 77 -5.83 -0.49 1.05
CA ILE A 77 -5.68 -0.59 -0.41
C ILE A 77 -6.08 0.74 -1.05
N LYS A 78 -5.15 1.39 -1.77
CA LYS A 78 -5.38 2.73 -2.37
C LYS A 78 -6.60 2.74 -3.29
N ASP A 79 -6.72 1.73 -4.15
CA ASP A 79 -7.77 1.63 -5.17
C ASP A 79 -8.99 0.83 -4.71
N TRP A 80 -9.23 0.69 -3.41
CA TRP A 80 -10.27 -0.21 -2.88
C TRP A 80 -11.65 0.03 -3.49
N LYS A 81 -12.11 1.29 -3.54
CA LYS A 81 -13.44 1.63 -4.07
C LYS A 81 -13.52 1.50 -5.61
N ILE A 82 -12.38 1.46 -6.29
CA ILE A 82 -12.30 1.14 -7.73
C ILE A 82 -12.44 -0.36 -7.94
N HIS A 83 -11.81 -1.16 -7.07
CA HIS A 83 -11.93 -2.61 -7.07
C HIS A 83 -13.35 -3.06 -6.68
N ASN A 84 -13.90 -2.47 -5.63
CA ASN A 84 -15.07 -2.99 -4.93
C ASN A 84 -16.15 -1.92 -4.76
N TYR A 85 -17.29 -2.16 -5.41
CA TYR A 85 -18.55 -1.49 -5.06
C TYR A 85 -19.33 -2.34 -4.05
N ILE A 86 -19.52 -1.82 -2.85
CA ILE A 86 -20.26 -2.48 -1.76
C ILE A 86 -21.55 -1.70 -1.54
N ARG A 87 -22.68 -2.39 -1.64
CA ARG A 87 -23.99 -1.78 -1.40
C ARG A 87 -24.13 -1.40 0.08
N SER A 88 -24.74 -0.25 0.33
CA SER A 88 -24.93 0.34 1.67
C SER A 88 -25.64 -0.59 2.65
N ASP A 89 -26.60 -1.40 2.19
CA ASP A 89 -27.36 -2.34 3.01
C ASP A 89 -26.54 -3.52 3.57
N ARG A 90 -25.32 -3.72 3.06
CA ARG A 90 -24.40 -4.80 3.49
C ARG A 90 -23.04 -4.28 3.95
N TYR A 91 -22.83 -2.97 3.89
CA TYR A 91 -21.57 -2.33 4.22
C TYR A 91 -21.36 -2.35 5.73
N ASN A 92 -20.15 -2.74 6.15
CA ASN A 92 -19.70 -2.62 7.53
C ASN A 92 -18.48 -1.71 7.57
N GLU A 93 -18.58 -0.62 8.34
CA GLU A 93 -17.46 0.31 8.49
C GLU A 93 -16.25 -0.37 9.11
N THR A 94 -15.06 0.06 8.68
CA THR A 94 -13.81 -0.39 9.27
C THR A 94 -13.73 -0.07 10.77
N VAL A 95 -13.06 -0.94 11.51
CA VAL A 95 -12.70 -0.67 12.92
C VAL A 95 -11.57 0.34 13.05
N TYR A 96 -10.83 0.61 11.97
CA TYR A 96 -9.69 1.54 11.89
C TYR A 96 -10.16 2.96 11.57
N THR A 97 -11.07 3.48 12.39
CA THR A 97 -11.73 4.78 12.14
C THR A 97 -10.76 5.95 12.23
N GLU A 98 -9.74 5.87 13.09
CA GLU A 98 -8.69 6.89 13.24
C GLU A 98 -7.84 7.03 11.97
N GLU A 99 -7.44 5.91 11.37
CA GLU A 99 -6.71 5.86 10.10
C GLU A 99 -7.61 6.29 8.94
N LYS A 100 -8.88 5.87 8.93
CA LYS A 100 -9.85 6.31 7.92
C LYS A 100 -10.06 7.82 7.91
N ASN A 101 -10.08 8.46 9.07
CA ASN A 101 -10.22 9.92 9.18
C ASN A 101 -8.99 10.69 8.63
N GLN A 102 -7.85 10.02 8.45
CA GLN A 102 -6.67 10.59 7.82
C GLN A 102 -6.71 10.49 6.29
N LEU A 103 -7.73 9.86 5.71
CA LEU A 103 -7.85 9.69 4.26
C LEU A 103 -8.84 10.66 3.65
N ASN A 104 -8.47 11.17 2.48
CA ASN A 104 -9.40 11.74 1.52
C ASN A 104 -9.71 10.71 0.43
N GLN A 105 -10.91 10.81 -0.15
CA GLN A 105 -11.29 10.03 -1.33
C GLN A 105 -11.34 10.96 -2.54
N LYS A 106 -10.53 10.67 -3.56
CA LYS A 106 -10.57 11.36 -4.85
C LYS A 106 -11.85 11.03 -5.62
N GLU A 107 -12.22 11.89 -6.57
CA GLU A 107 -13.37 11.66 -7.46
C GLU A 107 -13.29 10.33 -8.21
N ASN A 108 -12.08 9.87 -8.53
CA ASN A 108 -11.84 8.59 -9.21
C ASN A 108 -11.96 7.37 -8.28
N GLY A 109 -12.20 7.56 -6.98
CA GLY A 109 -12.34 6.50 -5.99
C GLY A 109 -11.05 6.05 -5.31
N GLN A 110 -9.91 6.69 -5.61
CA GLN A 110 -8.66 6.41 -4.91
C GLN A 110 -8.64 7.06 -3.53
N TYR A 111 -8.06 6.36 -2.56
CA TYR A 111 -7.66 6.96 -1.30
C TYR A 111 -6.37 7.77 -1.46
N GLU A 112 -6.25 8.82 -0.67
CA GLU A 112 -5.04 9.62 -0.52
C GLU A 112 -4.94 10.04 0.94
N LEU A 113 -3.71 10.08 1.49
CA LEU A 113 -3.51 10.67 2.81
C LEU A 113 -3.89 12.15 2.73
N GLY A 114 -4.79 12.57 3.61
CA GLY A 114 -5.05 13.98 3.82
C GLY A 114 -3.75 14.64 4.22
N ILE A 115 -3.26 15.56 3.40
CA ILE A 115 -2.11 16.39 3.72
C ILE A 115 -2.50 17.15 5.01
N PRO A 116 -1.82 16.96 6.17
CA PRO A 116 -1.72 18.07 7.10
C PRO A 116 -0.92 19.12 6.34
N ASP A 117 -1.40 20.36 6.24
CA ASP A 117 -0.91 21.46 5.38
C ASP A 117 0.62 21.75 5.39
N ASP A 118 1.51 20.93 5.97
CA ASP A 118 2.90 21.31 6.26
C ASP A 118 4.01 20.24 6.28
N ILE A 119 3.91 19.04 5.66
CA ILE A 119 5.10 18.15 5.60
C ILE A 119 5.23 17.35 4.28
N PRO A 120 6.30 17.56 3.49
CA PRO A 120 6.66 16.67 2.38
C PRO A 120 7.28 15.37 2.90
N THR A 121 6.70 14.24 2.52
CA THR A 121 7.23 12.89 2.81
C THR A 121 8.52 12.65 2.04
N VAL A 122 9.67 13.01 2.63
CA VAL A 122 10.98 12.68 2.08
C VAL A 122 11.36 11.28 2.56
N TYR A 123 11.08 10.26 1.74
CA TYR A 123 11.81 8.99 1.85
C TYR A 123 13.25 9.21 1.35
N GLN A 124 14.09 9.84 2.17
CA GLN A 124 15.53 9.90 1.92
C GLN A 124 16.12 8.54 2.31
N MET A 125 16.32 7.69 1.31
CA MET A 125 17.17 6.51 1.46
C MET A 125 18.63 7.02 1.49
N ASP A 126 19.14 7.29 2.68
CA ASP A 126 20.54 7.66 2.88
C ASP A 126 21.46 6.51 2.43
N THR A 127 21.97 6.62 1.21
CA THR A 127 23.13 5.85 0.76
C THR A 127 24.39 6.64 1.12
N GLN A 128 24.91 6.43 2.33
CA GLN A 128 26.25 6.91 2.67
C GLN A 128 27.31 6.02 1.99
N VAL A 129 27.69 6.39 0.77
CA VAL A 129 28.92 5.89 0.12
C VAL A 129 30.11 6.61 0.75
N ARG A 130 30.81 5.95 1.68
CA ARG A 130 32.06 6.45 2.25
C ARG A 130 33.22 6.19 1.25
N LEU A 131 33.41 7.07 0.27
CA LEU A 131 34.59 7.10 -0.60
C LEU A 131 35.68 7.99 0.03
N GLY A 132 36.50 7.40 0.89
CA GLY A 132 37.76 8.02 1.32
C GLY A 132 38.81 7.87 0.23
N LYS A 133 39.00 8.92 -0.59
CA LYS A 133 40.18 9.12 -1.44
C LYS A 133 41.07 10.15 -0.74
N ASP A 134 42.13 9.69 -0.06
CA ASP A 134 43.21 10.59 0.34
C ASP A 134 44.46 10.34 -0.49
N ARG A 135 45.09 11.47 -0.81
CA ARG A 135 45.93 11.77 -1.97
C ARG A 135 47.42 11.60 -1.65
N LEU A 136 48.19 11.28 -2.70
CA LEU A 136 49.65 11.49 -2.77
C LEU A 136 50.02 12.97 -2.57
N GLY A 137 51.18 13.22 -1.95
CA GLY A 137 51.98 14.46 -2.06
C GLY A 137 52.54 14.91 -0.70
N LYS A 138 53.82 14.60 -0.42
CA LYS A 138 55.00 15.48 -0.53
C LYS A 138 55.12 16.46 0.65
N ASP A 139 56.06 16.18 1.54
CA ASP A 139 57.34 16.91 1.68
C ASP A 139 58.41 15.98 2.26
#